data_AF-A0A6J8C777-F1
#
_entry.id   AF-A0A6J8C777-F1
#
_cell.length_a   1.000
_cell.length_b   1.000
_cell.length_c   1.000
_cell.angle_alpha   90.00
_cell.angle_beta   90.00
_cell.angle_gamma   90.00
#
_symmetry.space_group_name_H-M   'P 1'
#
loop_
_entity.id
_entity.type
_entity.pdbx_description
1 polymer ?
#
loop_
_entity_poly.entity_id
_entity_poly.type
_entity_poly.pdbx_seq_one_letter_code
_entity_poly.pdbx_strand_id
1 'polypeptide(L)'
;MRQNIAILLNNIAKKSSNLIGNFTSNLAESWMHMWTKFDGGKMYNHCYRGSWHTRCYGAALRNNLSPLWSPKVWESSTQSTSGHYLKKLFNTRERNININNTSKSKPEIKQNRWKREMKASKEAKSRKAIRQYGKECIQADCMRSSKQKFVGRHILHGWFDEETNSNEWYKGVVITVLKKLDGDDDAVYEVLNEGFDDSYEIDHLAEDFGNSSMKFIDI
;
A
#
# COMPACT_ATOMS: atom_id res chain seq x y z
N MET A 1 27.30 -14.35 -3.77
CA MET A 1 26.14 -13.42 -3.76
C MET A 1 25.44 -13.30 -5.12
N ARG A 2 26.14 -13.20 -6.26
CA ARG A 2 25.52 -13.10 -7.61
C ARG A 2 24.66 -14.30 -8.05
N GLN A 3 25.00 -15.52 -7.64
CA GLN A 3 24.20 -16.73 -7.95
C GLN A 3 22.80 -16.71 -7.31
N ASN A 4 22.65 -16.10 -6.13
CA ASN A 4 21.35 -16.05 -5.44
C ASN A 4 20.36 -15.11 -6.12
N ILE A 5 20.84 -14.00 -6.68
CA ILE A 5 19.99 -13.03 -7.41
C ILE A 5 19.45 -13.65 -8.70
N ALA A 6 20.28 -14.40 -9.42
CA ALA A 6 19.87 -15.10 -10.64
C ALA A 6 18.77 -16.15 -10.36
N ILE A 7 18.89 -16.90 -9.26
CA ILE A 7 17.86 -17.86 -8.82
C ILE A 7 16.56 -17.16 -8.46
N LEU A 8 16.63 -16.01 -7.78
CA LEU A 8 15.46 -15.23 -7.37
C LEU A 8 14.74 -14.61 -8.57
N LEU A 9 15.49 -14.05 -9.53
CA LEU A 9 14.95 -13.50 -10.78
C LEU A 9 14.32 -14.59 -11.65
N ASN A 10 14.93 -15.77 -11.75
CA ASN A 10 14.34 -16.90 -12.46
C ASN A 10 13.05 -17.40 -11.79
N ASN A 11 12.99 -17.39 -10.46
CA ASN A 11 11.77 -17.75 -9.73
C ASN A 11 10.64 -16.73 -9.92
N ILE A 12 10.96 -15.44 -10.02
CA ILE A 12 10.01 -14.37 -10.31
C ILE A 12 9.53 -14.47 -11.77
N ALA A 13 10.46 -14.61 -12.72
CA ALA A 13 10.15 -14.76 -14.14
C ALA A 13 9.29 -16.00 -14.42
N LYS A 14 9.55 -17.12 -13.74
CA LYS A 14 8.72 -18.33 -13.84
C LYS A 14 7.30 -18.15 -13.30
N LYS A 15 7.06 -17.15 -12.45
CA LYS A 15 5.75 -16.87 -11.79
C LYS A 15 5.05 -15.62 -12.32
N SER A 16 5.71 -14.78 -13.13
CA SER A 16 5.13 -13.56 -13.68
C SER A 16 3.95 -13.84 -14.61
N SER A 17 3.99 -14.97 -15.34
CA SER A 17 2.86 -15.45 -16.15
C SER A 17 1.61 -15.74 -15.32
N ASN A 18 1.74 -16.13 -14.05
CA ASN A 18 0.60 -16.32 -13.14
C ASN A 18 0.02 -15.00 -12.64
N LEU A 19 0.79 -13.90 -12.64
CA LEU A 19 0.30 -12.56 -12.31
C LEU A 19 -0.44 -11.93 -13.50
N ILE A 20 0.04 -12.19 -14.72
CA ILE A 20 -0.57 -11.73 -15.97
C ILE A 20 -1.79 -12.59 -16.37
N GLY A 21 -1.79 -13.89 -16.02
CA GLY A 21 -2.89 -14.80 -16.34
C GLY A 21 -4.09 -14.76 -15.37
N ASN A 22 -3.92 -14.22 -14.16
CA ASN A 22 -4.96 -14.18 -13.11
C ASN A 22 -5.74 -12.86 -13.03
N PHE A 23 -5.75 -12.05 -14.10
CA PHE A 23 -6.77 -10.99 -14.20
C PHE A 23 -8.18 -11.57 -14.21
N THR A 24 -8.35 -12.77 -14.78
CA THR A 24 -9.62 -13.49 -14.76
C THR A 24 -9.98 -14.02 -13.38
N SER A 25 -9.03 -14.46 -12.55
CA SER A 25 -9.36 -14.96 -11.21
C SER A 25 -9.64 -13.83 -10.23
N ASN A 26 -8.93 -12.70 -10.28
CA ASN A 26 -9.26 -11.53 -9.45
C ASN A 26 -10.56 -10.85 -9.89
N LEU A 27 -10.81 -10.79 -11.21
CA LEU A 27 -12.08 -10.29 -11.75
C LEU A 27 -13.21 -11.28 -11.47
N ALA A 28 -12.99 -12.58 -11.61
CA ALA A 28 -13.98 -13.62 -11.31
C ALA A 28 -14.22 -13.74 -9.80
N GLU A 29 -13.21 -13.56 -8.94
CA GLU A 29 -13.39 -13.49 -7.49
C GLU A 29 -14.12 -12.21 -7.10
N SER A 30 -13.80 -11.06 -7.70
CA SER A 30 -14.54 -9.82 -7.49
C SER A 30 -15.97 -9.92 -8.00
N TRP A 31 -16.17 -10.56 -9.15
CA TRP A 31 -17.45 -10.82 -9.77
C TRP A 31 -18.26 -11.80 -8.96
N MET A 32 -17.70 -12.94 -8.55
CA MET A 32 -18.34 -13.93 -7.69
C MET A 32 -18.58 -13.38 -6.29
N HIS A 33 -17.76 -12.45 -5.79
CA HIS A 33 -18.03 -11.75 -4.54
C HIS A 33 -19.18 -10.73 -4.68
N MET A 34 -19.33 -10.09 -5.84
CA MET A 34 -20.56 -9.35 -6.17
C MET A 34 -21.74 -10.32 -6.29
N TRP A 35 -21.60 -11.40 -7.06
CA TRP A 35 -22.60 -12.42 -7.33
C TRP A 35 -23.11 -13.07 -6.04
N THR A 36 -22.23 -13.50 -5.13
CA THR A 36 -22.59 -14.06 -3.82
C THR A 36 -23.24 -13.04 -2.89
N LYS A 37 -22.89 -11.75 -2.98
CA LYS A 37 -23.62 -10.66 -2.28
C LYS A 37 -25.01 -10.40 -2.87
N PHE A 38 -25.24 -10.74 -4.14
CA PHE A 38 -26.53 -10.63 -4.81
C PHE A 38 -27.39 -11.88 -4.70
N ASP A 39 -26.81 -13.08 -4.77
CA ASP A 39 -27.47 -14.37 -4.56
C ASP A 39 -27.76 -14.63 -3.09
N GLY A 40 -26.83 -14.27 -2.19
CA GLY A 40 -27.11 -14.13 -0.75
C GLY A 40 -28.11 -13.00 -0.45
N GLY A 41 -28.32 -12.11 -1.43
CA GLY A 41 -29.37 -11.10 -1.49
C GLY A 41 -30.71 -11.63 -1.99
N LYS A 42 -31.01 -12.93 -1.83
CA LYS A 42 -32.32 -13.55 -2.11
C LYS A 42 -33.52 -12.71 -1.64
N MET A 43 -33.37 -11.97 -0.53
CA MET A 43 -34.37 -11.00 -0.02
C MET A 43 -34.48 -9.70 -0.84
N TYR A 44 -33.37 -9.13 -1.32
CA TYR A 44 -33.39 -7.93 -2.16
C TYR A 44 -33.95 -8.22 -3.56
N ASN A 45 -33.69 -9.42 -4.09
CA ASN A 45 -34.10 -9.81 -5.44
C ASN A 45 -35.63 -10.00 -5.58
N HIS A 46 -36.35 -10.26 -4.49
CA HIS A 46 -37.81 -10.40 -4.52
C HIS A 46 -38.56 -9.06 -4.57
N CYS A 47 -38.00 -7.99 -4.02
CA CYS A 47 -38.66 -6.67 -4.01
C CYS A 47 -38.50 -5.89 -5.32
N TYR A 48 -37.56 -6.28 -6.20
CA TYR A 48 -37.32 -5.60 -7.46
C TYR A 48 -37.74 -6.48 -8.65
N ARG A 49 -38.81 -6.08 -9.34
CA ARG A 49 -39.18 -6.61 -10.65
C ARG A 49 -38.19 -6.11 -11.71
N GLY A 50 -37.86 -6.93 -12.70
CA GLY A 50 -37.00 -6.55 -13.82
C GLY A 50 -35.95 -7.59 -14.20
N SER A 51 -35.22 -7.33 -15.28
CA SER A 51 -34.13 -8.19 -15.74
C SER A 51 -32.97 -8.21 -14.73
N TRP A 52 -32.16 -9.27 -14.77
CA TRP A 52 -30.96 -9.39 -13.92
C TRP A 52 -30.04 -8.16 -14.05
N HIS A 53 -29.80 -7.69 -15.28
CA HIS A 53 -28.98 -6.51 -15.57
C HIS A 53 -29.47 -5.26 -14.83
N THR A 54 -30.78 -5.00 -14.87
CA THR A 54 -31.40 -3.85 -14.19
C THR A 54 -31.16 -3.88 -12.68
N ARG A 55 -31.18 -5.07 -12.07
CA ARG A 55 -30.95 -5.23 -10.63
C ARG A 55 -29.48 -5.01 -10.26
N CYS A 56 -28.55 -5.47 -11.10
CA CYS A 56 -27.12 -5.20 -10.95
C CYS A 56 -26.80 -3.71 -11.08
N TYR A 57 -27.33 -3.04 -12.10
CA TYR A 57 -27.13 -1.59 -12.27
C TYR A 57 -27.71 -0.80 -11.11
N GLY A 58 -28.94 -1.11 -10.69
CA GLY A 58 -29.56 -0.44 -9.54
C GLY A 58 -28.77 -0.61 -8.24
N ALA A 59 -28.07 -1.73 -8.08
CA ALA A 59 -27.23 -1.95 -6.92
C ALA A 59 -25.87 -1.25 -7.00
N ALA A 60 -25.23 -1.22 -8.17
CA ALA A 60 -24.03 -0.42 -8.40
C ALA A 60 -24.31 1.07 -8.12
N LEU A 61 -25.46 1.58 -8.60
CA LEU A 61 -25.89 2.95 -8.36
C LEU A 61 -26.11 3.25 -6.88
N ARG A 62 -26.73 2.33 -6.11
CA ARG A 62 -26.87 2.49 -4.65
C ARG A 62 -25.54 2.45 -3.89
N ASN A 63 -24.54 1.73 -4.41
CA ASN A 63 -23.20 1.71 -3.81
C ASN A 63 -22.49 3.06 -4.04
N ASN A 64 -22.63 3.62 -5.24
CA ASN A 64 -21.96 4.87 -5.62
C ASN A 64 -22.67 6.12 -5.07
N LEU A 65 -24.01 6.12 -5.02
CA LEU A 65 -24.83 7.31 -4.79
C LEU A 65 -25.62 7.30 -3.46
N SER A 66 -25.26 6.42 -2.52
CA SER A 66 -25.99 6.12 -1.26
C SER A 66 -27.17 5.15 -1.40
N PRO A 67 -27.47 4.34 -0.35
CA PRO A 67 -28.67 3.49 -0.32
C PRO A 67 -30.00 4.22 -0.57
N LEU A 68 -30.09 5.52 -0.26
CA LEU A 68 -31.28 6.34 -0.49
C LEU A 68 -31.52 6.71 -1.95
N TRP A 69 -30.57 6.45 -2.84
CA TRP A 69 -30.72 6.74 -4.26
C TRP A 69 -31.98 6.08 -4.85
N SER A 70 -32.25 4.82 -4.50
CA SER A 70 -33.37 4.06 -5.08
C SER A 70 -34.75 4.60 -4.67
N PRO A 71 -35.02 4.90 -3.39
CA PRO A 71 -36.25 5.61 -2.99
C PRO A 71 -36.43 6.96 -3.68
N LYS A 72 -35.37 7.76 -3.80
CA LYS A 72 -35.42 9.08 -4.44
C LYS A 72 -35.80 8.99 -5.91
N VAL A 73 -35.16 8.07 -6.64
CA VAL A 73 -35.46 7.83 -8.06
C VAL A 73 -36.87 7.25 -8.25
N TRP A 74 -37.32 6.38 -7.33
CA TRP A 74 -38.70 5.89 -7.37
C TRP A 74 -39.71 7.03 -7.24
N GLU A 75 -39.53 7.90 -6.25
CA GLU A 75 -40.41 9.03 -5.98
C GLU A 75 -40.40 10.03 -7.16
N SER A 76 -39.23 10.31 -7.75
CA SER A 76 -39.13 11.20 -8.92
C SER A 76 -39.79 10.62 -10.16
N SER A 77 -39.63 9.32 -10.41
CA SER A 77 -40.10 8.68 -11.65
C SER A 77 -41.59 8.31 -11.61
N THR A 78 -42.10 7.93 -10.45
CA THR A 78 -43.50 7.47 -10.30
C THR A 78 -44.43 8.54 -9.74
N GLN A 79 -43.89 9.66 -9.26
CA GLN A 79 -44.61 10.68 -8.50
C GLN A 79 -45.36 10.11 -7.28
N SER A 80 -45.02 8.88 -6.87
CA SER A 80 -45.64 8.16 -5.75
C SER A 80 -44.61 7.91 -4.66
N THR A 81 -45.04 8.00 -3.41
CA THR A 81 -44.14 7.76 -2.28
C THR A 81 -43.72 6.29 -2.24
N SER A 82 -42.42 6.06 -2.04
CA SER A 82 -41.90 4.72 -1.82
C SER A 82 -42.55 4.06 -0.59
N GLY A 83 -42.89 2.77 -0.68
CA GLY A 83 -43.58 2.06 0.40
C GLY A 83 -42.82 2.10 1.73
N HIS A 84 -43.56 2.20 2.84
CA HIS A 84 -43.01 2.36 4.20
C HIS A 84 -41.87 1.38 4.53
N TYR A 85 -42.03 0.09 4.21
CA TYR A 85 -41.02 -0.93 4.46
C TYR A 85 -39.73 -0.71 3.67
N LEU A 86 -39.84 -0.29 2.41
CA LEU A 86 -38.70 0.01 1.56
C LEU A 86 -37.90 1.19 2.12
N LYS A 87 -38.61 2.25 2.53
CA LYS A 87 -38.02 3.45 3.13
C LYS A 87 -37.34 3.11 4.46
N LYS A 88 -37.99 2.34 5.34
CA LYS A 88 -37.43 1.88 6.62
C LYS A 88 -36.13 1.08 6.42
N LEU A 89 -36.12 0.16 5.46
CA LEU A 89 -34.94 -0.67 5.17
C LEU A 89 -33.75 0.19 4.70
N PHE A 90 -33.96 1.10 3.76
CA PHE A 90 -32.87 1.92 3.23
C PHE A 90 -32.38 2.96 4.23
N ASN A 91 -33.28 3.57 5.00
CA ASN A 91 -32.90 4.48 6.09
C ASN A 91 -32.06 3.77 7.16
N THR A 92 -32.42 2.54 7.54
CA THR A 92 -31.65 1.73 8.51
C THR A 92 -30.25 1.45 7.99
N ARG A 93 -30.14 1.14 6.70
CA ARG A 93 -28.85 0.86 6.05
C ARG A 93 -27.96 2.11 5.96
N GLU A 94 -28.53 3.25 5.60
CA GLU A 94 -27.79 4.51 5.57
C GLU A 94 -27.27 4.89 6.97
N ARG A 95 -28.11 4.75 8.01
CA ARG A 95 -27.67 4.93 9.40
C ARG A 95 -26.49 4.04 9.75
N ASN A 96 -26.55 2.75 9.40
CA ASN A 96 -25.46 1.81 9.67
C ASN A 96 -24.17 2.18 8.91
N ILE A 97 -24.27 2.64 7.68
CA ILE A 97 -23.11 3.13 6.91
C ILE A 97 -22.50 4.36 7.59
N ASN A 98 -23.34 5.31 8.01
CA ASN A 98 -22.88 6.52 8.68
C ASN A 98 -22.24 6.21 10.05
N ILE A 99 -22.84 5.32 10.84
CA ILE A 99 -22.26 4.83 12.10
C ILE A 99 -20.91 4.15 11.85
N ASN A 100 -20.82 3.30 10.82
CA ASN A 100 -19.57 2.63 10.47
C ASN A 100 -18.49 3.62 10.00
N ASN A 101 -18.85 4.62 9.19
CA ASN A 101 -17.91 5.60 8.67
C ASN A 101 -17.40 6.52 9.79
N THR A 102 -18.28 6.99 10.65
CA THR A 102 -17.93 7.79 11.84
C THR A 102 -17.09 6.98 12.83
N SER A 103 -17.40 5.69 13.00
CA SER A 103 -16.57 4.81 13.84
C SER A 103 -15.18 4.60 13.23
N LYS A 104 -15.07 4.42 11.91
CA LYS A 104 -13.78 4.27 11.21
C LYS A 104 -12.93 5.54 11.21
N SER A 105 -13.54 6.72 11.30
CA SER A 105 -12.81 7.99 11.34
C SER A 105 -12.20 8.28 12.72
N LYS A 106 -12.68 7.63 13.80
CA LYS A 106 -12.13 7.82 15.16
C LYS A 106 -10.65 7.41 15.23
N PRO A 107 -9.76 8.24 15.79
CA PRO A 107 -8.32 7.98 15.83
C PRO A 107 -7.97 6.71 16.61
N GLU A 108 -8.68 6.43 17.70
CA GLU A 108 -8.52 5.22 18.50
C GLU A 108 -8.79 3.94 17.70
N ILE A 109 -9.84 3.95 16.86
CA ILE A 109 -10.20 2.80 16.02
C ILE A 109 -9.15 2.60 14.92
N LYS A 110 -8.62 3.69 14.33
CA LYS A 110 -7.52 3.62 13.37
C LYS A 110 -6.25 3.04 14.01
N GLN A 111 -5.87 3.53 15.19
CA GLN A 111 -4.70 3.02 15.91
C GLN A 111 -4.86 1.55 16.28
N ASN A 112 -6.02 1.14 16.80
CA ASN A 112 -6.29 -0.26 17.14
C ASN A 112 -6.31 -1.17 15.91
N ARG A 113 -6.82 -0.69 14.78
CA ARG A 113 -6.74 -1.40 13.50
C ARG A 113 -5.30 -1.57 13.05
N TRP A 114 -4.50 -0.51 13.06
CA TRP A 114 -3.08 -0.57 12.72
C TRP A 114 -2.31 -1.53 13.65
N LYS A 115 -2.55 -1.47 14.96
CA LYS A 115 -1.99 -2.43 15.93
C LYS A 115 -2.34 -3.88 15.60
N ARG A 116 -3.60 -4.15 15.20
CA ARG A 116 -4.04 -5.49 14.78
C ARG A 116 -3.38 -5.92 13.47
N GLU A 117 -3.26 -5.03 12.50
CA GLU A 117 -2.58 -5.28 11.22
C GLU A 117 -1.09 -5.58 11.46
N MET A 118 -0.40 -4.80 12.30
CA MET A 118 0.98 -5.04 12.69
C MET A 118 1.16 -6.37 13.43
N LYS A 119 0.23 -6.72 14.34
CA LYS A 119 0.24 -8.03 15.01
C LYS A 119 0.02 -9.18 14.03
N ALA A 120 -0.95 -9.05 13.12
CA ALA A 120 -1.24 -10.04 12.09
C ALA A 120 -0.08 -10.20 11.09
N SER A 121 0.63 -9.12 10.78
CA SER A 121 1.83 -9.13 9.93
C SER A 121 3.00 -9.87 10.61
N LYS A 122 3.24 -9.61 11.90
CA LYS A 122 4.21 -10.38 12.71
C LYS A 122 3.85 -11.87 12.80
N GLU A 123 2.55 -12.17 12.81
CA GLU A 123 2.00 -13.52 12.91
C GLU A 123 1.59 -14.11 11.56
N ALA A 124 2.05 -13.58 10.42
CA ALA A 124 1.67 -14.00 9.06
C ALA A 124 2.18 -15.40 8.67
N LYS A 125 2.02 -16.37 9.56
CA LYS A 125 2.06 -17.81 9.36
C LYS A 125 0.73 -18.29 8.80
N SER A 126 0.27 -17.68 7.70
CA SER A 126 -0.88 -18.20 6.98
C SER A 126 -0.57 -19.66 6.63
N ARG A 127 -1.34 -20.61 7.19
CA ARG A 127 -1.16 -22.06 6.90
C ARG A 127 -1.20 -22.32 5.39
N LYS A 128 -2.00 -21.54 4.65
CA LYS A 128 -2.07 -21.58 3.18
C LYS A 128 -0.76 -21.11 2.54
N ALA A 129 -0.19 -20.00 3.02
CA ALA A 129 1.08 -19.48 2.51
C ALA A 129 2.25 -20.43 2.82
N ILE A 130 2.33 -20.98 4.03
CA ILE A 130 3.34 -22.00 4.40
C ILE A 130 3.24 -23.23 3.49
N ARG A 131 2.01 -23.68 3.22
CA ARG A 131 1.76 -24.87 2.39
C ARG A 131 2.09 -24.63 0.92
N GLN A 132 1.85 -23.43 0.38
CA GLN A 132 2.06 -23.11 -1.04
C GLN A 132 3.47 -22.61 -1.34
N TYR A 133 4.13 -21.94 -0.40
CA TYR A 133 5.41 -21.24 -0.64
C TYR A 133 6.57 -21.77 0.23
N GLY A 134 6.33 -22.71 1.14
CA GLY A 134 7.34 -23.26 2.05
C GLY A 134 7.59 -22.39 3.28
N LYS A 135 8.24 -22.97 4.31
CA LYS A 135 8.54 -22.24 5.56
C LYS A 135 9.54 -21.09 5.34
N GLU A 136 10.41 -21.23 4.34
CA GLU A 136 11.42 -20.23 3.94
C GLU A 136 10.83 -18.90 3.46
N CYS A 137 9.66 -18.91 2.80
CA CYS A 137 9.11 -17.70 2.16
C CYS A 137 8.59 -16.63 3.14
N ILE A 138 8.48 -16.93 4.44
CA ILE A 138 7.96 -15.98 5.44
C ILE A 138 9.02 -14.98 5.89
N GLN A 139 10.31 -15.29 5.74
CA GLN A 139 11.38 -14.47 6.31
C GLN A 139 11.78 -13.25 5.47
N ALA A 140 11.34 -13.16 4.21
CA ALA A 140 11.91 -12.16 3.29
C ALA A 140 11.39 -10.73 3.45
N ASP A 141 10.16 -10.49 3.96
CA ASP A 141 9.50 -9.19 3.75
C ASP A 141 9.00 -8.45 5.00
N CYS A 142 9.13 -8.99 6.22
CA CYS A 142 8.67 -8.28 7.42
C CYS A 142 9.79 -7.58 8.21
N MET A 143 11.05 -7.76 7.81
CA MET A 143 12.22 -7.12 8.40
C MET A 143 12.89 -6.19 7.37
N ARG A 144 12.12 -5.31 6.71
CA ARG A 144 12.74 -4.05 6.28
C ARG A 144 13.08 -3.30 7.56
N SER A 145 14.29 -3.52 8.10
CA SER A 145 14.88 -2.52 8.96
C SER A 145 14.71 -1.20 8.24
N SER A 146 14.19 -0.19 8.93
CA SER A 146 14.05 1.16 8.40
C SER A 146 15.46 1.74 8.26
N LYS A 147 16.24 1.20 7.31
CA LYS A 147 17.53 1.74 6.95
C LYS A 147 17.29 3.17 6.49
N GLN A 148 18.13 4.06 6.99
CA GLN A 148 18.05 5.47 6.64
C GLN A 148 18.23 5.58 5.12
N LYS A 149 17.35 6.34 4.46
CA LYS A 149 17.44 6.56 3.02
C LYS A 149 18.28 7.79 2.75
N PHE A 150 19.29 7.65 1.92
CA PHE A 150 20.23 8.72 1.58
C PHE A 150 19.97 9.27 0.18
N VAL A 151 19.60 8.42 -0.78
CA VAL A 151 19.37 8.81 -2.17
C VAL A 151 18.30 9.90 -2.29
N GLY A 152 18.64 10.96 -3.03
CA GLY A 152 17.77 12.11 -3.32
C GLY A 152 17.69 13.13 -2.19
N ARG A 153 18.53 13.03 -1.15
CA ARG A 153 18.57 13.99 -0.05
C ARG A 153 19.75 14.95 -0.17
N HIS A 154 19.55 16.17 0.31
CA HIS A 154 20.62 17.12 0.56
C HIS A 154 21.31 16.78 1.88
N ILE A 155 22.62 16.68 1.80
CA ILE A 155 23.50 16.33 2.91
C ILE A 155 24.57 17.41 3.11
N LEU A 156 25.01 17.52 4.35
CA LEU A 156 26.20 18.25 4.75
C LEU A 156 27.17 17.20 5.31
N HIS A 157 28.31 16.98 4.66
CA HIS A 157 29.28 15.96 5.07
C HIS A 157 30.66 16.58 5.27
N GLY A 158 31.41 16.07 6.24
CA GLY A 158 32.75 16.52 6.57
C GLY A 158 33.80 15.69 5.82
N TRP A 159 34.77 16.38 5.23
CA TRP A 159 35.93 15.78 4.59
C TRP A 159 37.19 16.21 5.35
N PHE A 160 37.98 15.22 5.76
CA PHE A 160 39.26 15.47 6.42
C PHE A 160 40.36 15.56 5.38
N ASP A 161 41.00 16.72 5.30
CA ASP A 161 42.17 16.93 4.46
C ASP A 161 43.45 16.71 5.27
N GLU A 162 44.24 15.70 4.87
CA GLU A 162 45.50 15.35 5.52
C GLU A 162 46.57 16.43 5.36
N GLU A 163 46.54 17.22 4.28
CA GLU A 163 47.57 18.23 4.02
C GLU A 163 47.38 19.45 4.92
N THR A 164 46.14 19.90 5.08
CA THR A 164 45.80 21.06 5.92
C THR A 164 45.47 20.69 7.38
N ASN A 165 45.35 19.38 7.68
CA ASN A 165 44.92 18.85 8.97
C ASN A 165 43.62 19.52 9.46
N SER A 166 42.71 19.76 8.53
CA SER A 166 41.47 20.48 8.76
C SER A 166 40.27 19.66 8.27
N ASN A 167 39.13 19.85 8.93
CA ASN A 167 37.89 19.17 8.56
C ASN A 167 36.97 20.20 7.90
N GLU A 168 36.84 20.08 6.59
CA GLU A 168 36.02 20.98 5.78
C GLU A 168 34.64 20.35 5.53
N TRP A 169 33.61 21.18 5.51
CA TRP A 169 32.24 20.71 5.35
C TRP A 169 31.70 21.05 3.98
N TYR A 170 31.23 20.04 3.27
CA TYR A 170 30.70 20.15 1.93
C TYR A 170 29.19 19.89 1.94
N LYS A 171 28.47 20.74 1.22
CA LYS A 171 27.03 20.59 0.99
C LYS A 171 26.83 19.91 -0.37
N GLY A 172 25.96 18.92 -0.44
CA GLY A 172 25.73 18.20 -1.68
C GLY A 172 24.42 17.43 -1.71
N VAL A 173 24.14 16.77 -2.83
CA VAL A 173 22.98 15.91 -3.04
C VAL A 173 23.44 14.51 -3.38
N VAL A 174 22.87 13.53 -2.69
CA VAL A 174 23.09 12.12 -3.00
C VAL A 174 22.26 11.75 -4.24
N ILE A 175 22.92 11.47 -5.36
CA ILE A 175 22.27 11.19 -6.65
C ILE A 175 21.79 9.74 -6.70
N THR A 176 22.69 8.79 -6.46
CA THR A 176 22.40 7.35 -6.60
C THR A 176 23.30 6.49 -5.74
N VAL A 177 22.96 5.21 -5.60
CA VAL A 177 23.81 4.18 -4.99
C VAL A 177 24.55 3.45 -6.10
N LEU A 178 25.88 3.46 -6.05
CA LEU A 178 26.73 2.74 -6.99
C LEU A 178 26.92 1.28 -6.57
N LYS A 179 27.03 1.02 -5.27
CA LYS A 179 27.26 -0.34 -4.73
C LYS A 179 26.39 -0.60 -3.50
N LYS A 180 25.87 -1.83 -3.41
CA LYS A 180 24.99 -2.35 -2.33
C LYS A 180 23.62 -1.65 -2.30
N LEU A 181 22.92 -1.69 -1.16
CA LEU A 181 21.59 -1.12 -0.98
C LEU A 181 21.65 0.19 -0.22
N ASP A 182 20.72 1.10 -0.53
CA ASP A 182 20.55 2.37 0.18
C ASP A 182 20.35 2.13 1.68
N GLY A 183 21.21 2.77 2.48
CA GLY A 183 21.29 2.66 3.92
C GLY A 183 22.07 1.45 4.46
N ASP A 184 22.81 0.71 3.62
CA ASP A 184 23.82 -0.24 4.12
C ASP A 184 25.07 0.49 4.60
N ASP A 185 25.71 -0.05 5.65
CA ASP A 185 26.93 0.51 6.26
C ASP A 185 28.12 0.59 5.30
N ASP A 186 28.16 -0.30 4.30
CA ASP A 186 29.21 -0.34 3.29
C ASP A 186 28.74 0.12 1.89
N ALA A 187 27.60 0.81 1.81
CA ALA A 187 27.11 1.31 0.54
C ALA A 187 28.00 2.43 0.00
N VAL A 188 28.15 2.46 -1.33
CA VAL A 188 28.89 3.52 -2.02
C VAL A 188 27.88 4.35 -2.80
N TYR A 189 27.93 5.65 -2.59
CA TYR A 189 27.00 6.63 -3.15
C TYR A 189 27.73 7.58 -4.09
N GLU A 190 27.00 8.07 -5.06
CA GLU A 190 27.42 9.18 -5.90
C GLU A 190 26.82 10.47 -5.36
N VAL A 191 27.66 11.44 -5.03
CA VAL A 191 27.26 12.72 -4.42
C VAL A 191 27.75 13.87 -5.28
N LEU A 192 26.85 14.80 -5.59
CA LEU A 192 27.18 16.04 -6.27
C LEU A 192 27.26 17.18 -5.26
N ASN A 193 28.46 17.71 -5.05
CA ASN A 193 28.70 18.81 -4.13
C ASN A 193 28.30 20.15 -4.76
N GLU A 194 27.68 21.03 -3.98
CA GLU A 194 27.32 22.38 -4.42
C GLU A 194 28.61 23.19 -4.69
N GLY A 195 28.72 23.75 -5.90
CA GLY A 195 29.89 24.52 -6.33
C GLY A 195 30.91 23.72 -7.13
N PHE A 196 30.68 22.41 -7.32
CA PHE A 196 31.50 21.54 -8.17
C PHE A 196 30.62 20.98 -9.31
N ASP A 197 31.19 20.91 -10.51
CA ASP A 197 30.50 20.34 -11.68
C ASP A 197 30.59 18.81 -11.73
N ASP A 198 31.54 18.24 -10.97
CA ASP A 198 31.81 16.80 -10.93
C ASP A 198 31.15 16.11 -9.73
N SER A 199 30.73 14.86 -9.93
CA SER A 199 30.25 13.98 -8.86
C SER A 199 31.41 13.22 -8.21
N TYR A 200 31.25 12.93 -6.92
CA TYR A 200 32.22 12.20 -6.11
C TYR A 200 31.62 10.89 -5.59
N GLU A 201 32.43 9.85 -5.53
CA GLU A 201 32.06 8.59 -4.87
C GLU A 201 32.36 8.69 -3.38
N ILE A 202 31.35 8.49 -2.54
CA ILE A 202 31.47 8.49 -1.08
C ILE A 202 30.98 7.15 -0.55
N ASP A 203 31.83 6.44 0.19
CA ASP A 203 31.49 5.22 0.89
C ASP A 203 31.09 5.49 2.35
N HIS A 204 30.54 4.49 3.04
CA HIS A 204 30.30 4.53 4.49
C HIS A 204 29.44 5.68 5.03
N LEU A 205 28.64 6.34 4.17
CA LEU A 205 27.72 7.43 4.54
C LEU A 205 26.75 7.12 5.70
N ALA A 206 26.37 5.85 5.87
CA ALA A 206 25.53 5.43 6.99
C ALA A 206 26.28 5.44 8.32
N GLU A 207 27.58 5.10 8.30
CA GLU A 207 28.47 5.20 9.46
C GLU A 207 28.77 6.67 9.78
N ASP A 208 29.04 7.50 8.77
CA ASP A 208 29.26 8.94 8.94
C ASP A 208 28.05 9.66 9.56
N PHE A 209 26.84 9.24 9.18
CA PHE A 209 25.61 9.73 9.81
C PHE A 209 25.54 9.35 11.29
N GLY A 210 25.98 8.13 11.65
CA GLY A 210 26.06 7.68 13.04
C GLY A 210 27.11 8.44 13.86
N ASN A 211 28.25 8.75 13.23
CA ASN A 211 29.39 9.45 13.85
C ASN A 211 29.24 10.98 13.85
N SER A 212 28.12 11.51 13.36
CA SER A 212 27.86 12.96 13.21
C SER A 212 28.80 13.68 12.22
N SER A 213 29.52 12.94 11.39
CA SER A 213 30.32 13.44 10.25
C SER A 213 29.46 13.75 9.02
N MET A 214 28.18 13.38 9.05
CA MET A 214 27.18 13.76 8.04
C MET A 214 25.85 14.15 8.68
N LYS A 215 25.18 15.17 8.12
CA LYS A 215 23.85 15.64 8.52
C LYS A 215 22.94 15.85 7.30
N PHE A 216 21.65 15.59 7.46
CA PHE A 216 20.66 15.99 6.46
C PHE A 216 20.33 17.47 6.60
N ILE A 217 20.19 18.15 5.47
CA ILE A 217 19.80 19.57 5.41
C ILE A 217 18.27 19.71 5.23
N ASP A 218 17.62 18.67 4.69
CA ASP A 218 16.19 18.67 4.34
C ASP A 218 15.22 18.45 5.53
N ILE A 219 15.69 18.57 6.78
CA ILE A 219 14.89 18.35 8.00
C ILE A 219 14.59 19.68 8.67
#